data_AF-A0A7D4AY62-F1
#
_entry.id   AF-A0A7D4AY62-F1
#
_cell.length_a   1.000
_cell.length_b   1.000
_cell.length_c   1.000
_cell.angle_alpha   90.00
_cell.angle_beta   90.00
_cell.angle_gamma   90.00
#
_symmetry.space_group_name_H-M   'P 1'
#
loop_
_entity.id
_entity.type
_entity.pdbx_description
1 polymer ?
#
loop_
_entity_poly.entity_id
_entity_poly.type
_entity_poly.pdbx_seq_one_letter_code
_entity_poly.pdbx_strand_id
1 'polypeptide(L)'
;MSGCSAPCNGHIEASVLYFKQAPQGQLAYVNVLNKPDLGSQQTLTRDDKEYGTFPHVIIINDPEMKFKGQRTICFDEFSKQPLPPDIDLREKDIPRLLITK
;
A
#
# COMPACT_ATOMS: atom_id res chain seq x y z
N MET A 1 -25.73 11.42 9.19
CA MET A 1 -24.59 11.33 8.27
C MET A 1 -23.33 11.61 9.07
N SER A 2 -22.67 10.59 9.59
CA SER A 2 -21.40 10.73 10.31
C SER A 2 -20.60 9.46 10.05
N GLY A 3 -20.04 9.33 8.85
CA GLY A 3 -19.08 8.28 8.54
C GLY A 3 -17.78 8.65 9.26
N CYS A 4 -17.66 8.24 10.52
CA CYS A 4 -16.42 8.38 11.26
C CYS A 4 -15.36 7.51 10.58
N SER A 5 -14.58 8.09 9.67
CA SER A 5 -13.24 7.61 9.39
C SER A 5 -12.54 7.53 10.75
N ALA A 6 -12.10 6.34 11.14
CA ALA A 6 -11.33 6.16 12.37
C ALA A 6 -10.19 7.18 12.41
N PRO A 7 -9.86 7.75 13.59
CA PRO A 7 -8.74 8.68 13.69
C PRO A 7 -7.47 7.99 13.15
N CYS A 8 -6.89 8.61 12.13
CA CYS A 8 -5.63 8.25 11.53
C CYS A 8 -4.53 8.42 12.60
N ASN A 9 -4.15 7.30 13.24
CA ASN A 9 -3.13 7.29 14.28
C ASN A 9 -1.78 6.90 13.64
N GLY A 10 -1.15 7.85 12.98
CA GLY A 10 0.17 7.69 12.38
C GLY A 10 0.60 8.97 11.67
N HIS A 11 1.90 9.24 11.65
CA HIS A 11 2.48 10.41 10.99
C HIS A 11 2.64 10.19 9.49
N ILE A 12 2.60 8.95 9.02
CA ILE A 12 2.58 8.64 7.58
C ILE A 12 1.15 8.32 7.18
N GLU A 13 0.64 9.09 6.22
CA GLU A 13 -0.70 8.92 5.67
C GLU A 13 -0.60 8.36 4.25
N ALA A 14 -1.36 7.31 3.98
CA ALA A 14 -1.45 6.72 2.65
C ALA A 14 -2.90 6.48 2.23
N SER A 15 -3.23 6.85 1.00
CA SER A 15 -4.53 6.55 0.40
C SER A 15 -4.50 5.18 -0.26
N VAL A 16 -5.49 4.35 0.05
CA VAL A 16 -5.60 3.01 -0.52
C VAL A 16 -6.12 3.09 -1.95
N LEU A 17 -5.35 2.52 -2.87
CA LEU A 17 -5.68 2.43 -4.29
C LEU A 17 -6.51 1.17 -4.55
N TYR A 18 -5.96 0.00 -4.19
CA TYR A 18 -6.67 -1.26 -4.24
C TYR A 18 -5.99 -2.32 -3.36
N PHE A 19 -6.71 -3.40 -3.11
CA PHE A 19 -6.18 -4.59 -2.47
C PHE A 19 -6.01 -5.72 -3.47
N LYS A 20 -4.95 -6.51 -3.32
CA LYS A 20 -4.66 -7.71 -4.10
C LYS A 20 -4.49 -8.89 -3.14
N GLN A 21 -5.09 -10.04 -3.44
CA GLN A 21 -4.84 -11.26 -2.68
C GLN A 21 -3.49 -11.86 -3.10
N ALA A 22 -2.74 -12.35 -2.11
CA ALA A 22 -1.45 -13.00 -2.29
C ALA A 22 -1.36 -14.26 -1.39
N PRO A 23 -0.45 -15.19 -1.68
CA PRO A 23 -0.29 -16.40 -0.84
C PRO A 23 -0.05 -16.08 0.65
N GLN A 24 0.67 -14.99 0.93
CA GLN A 24 0.97 -14.49 2.27
C GLN A 24 -0.14 -13.63 2.91
N GLY A 25 -1.33 -13.56 2.31
CA GLY A 25 -2.47 -12.79 2.82
C GLY A 25 -2.90 -11.70 1.84
N GLN A 26 -3.10 -10.48 2.32
CA GLN A 26 -3.53 -9.36 1.48
C GLN A 26 -2.39 -8.36 1.27
N LEU A 27 -2.28 -7.84 0.05
CA LEU A 27 -1.43 -6.70 -0.28
C LEU A 27 -2.32 -5.46 -0.45
N ALA A 28 -1.96 -4.37 0.20
CA ALA A 28 -2.58 -3.06 -0.01
C ALA A 28 -1.65 -2.18 -0.84
N TYR A 29 -2.10 -1.78 -2.02
CA TYR A 29 -1.42 -0.81 -2.87
C TYR A 29 -1.91 0.55 -2.44
N VAL A 30 -0.98 1.41 -2.02
CA VAL A 30 -1.33 2.70 -1.46
C VAL A 30 -0.43 3.79 -2.05
N ASN A 31 -0.98 4.99 -2.15
CA ASN A 31 -0.23 6.20 -2.47
C ASN A 31 0.03 6.98 -1.19
N VAL A 32 1.31 7.14 -0.84
CA VAL A 32 1.73 7.91 0.34
C VAL A 32 1.53 9.40 0.06
N LEU A 33 0.85 10.10 0.97
CA LEU A 33 0.43 11.49 0.76
C LEU A 33 1.42 12.51 1.33
N ASN A 34 2.06 12.20 2.45
CA ASN A 34 2.84 13.16 3.22
C ASN A 34 4.31 12.76 3.45
N LYS A 35 4.75 11.65 2.83
CA LYS A 35 6.13 11.15 2.92
C LYS A 35 6.62 10.58 1.58
N PRO A 36 6.98 11.46 0.62
CA PRO A 36 7.20 11.08 -0.77
C PRO A 36 8.41 10.17 -0.99
N ASP A 37 9.39 10.18 -0.08
CA ASP A 37 10.60 9.37 -0.09
C ASP A 37 10.34 7.87 0.18
N LEU A 38 9.15 7.51 0.68
CA LEU A 38 8.79 6.11 0.91
C LEU A 38 8.30 5.38 -0.32
N GLY A 39 7.79 6.10 -1.32
CA GLY A 39 7.16 5.52 -2.49
C GLY A 39 7.95 5.77 -3.77
N SER A 40 7.53 5.08 -4.83
CA SER A 40 8.00 5.33 -6.19
C SER A 40 6.83 5.71 -7.10
N GLN A 41 7.09 6.55 -8.10
CA GLN A 41 6.08 6.87 -9.09
C GLN A 41 5.80 5.61 -9.93
N GLN A 42 4.53 5.23 -10.02
CA GLN A 42 4.14 4.04 -10.77
C GLN A 42 2.82 4.19 -11.49
N THR A 43 2.78 3.62 -12.69
CA THR A 43 1.54 3.36 -13.43
C THR A 43 1.05 1.98 -13.04
N LEU A 44 -0.05 1.94 -12.29
CA LEU A 44 -0.64 0.68 -11.84
C LEU A 44 -1.59 0.16 -12.90
N THR A 45 -1.57 -1.15 -13.11
CA THR A 45 -2.51 -1.86 -13.98
C THR A 45 -3.34 -2.81 -13.16
N ARG A 46 -4.65 -2.83 -13.41
CA ARG A 46 -5.60 -3.75 -12.79
C ARG A 46 -6.43 -4.42 -13.88
N ASP A 47 -6.53 -5.74 -13.83
CA ASP A 47 -7.28 -6.54 -14.82
C ASP A 47 -6.87 -6.19 -16.27
N ASP A 48 -5.56 -6.10 -16.50
CA ASP A 48 -4.90 -5.73 -17.77
C ASP A 48 -5.24 -4.33 -18.32
N LYS A 49 -5.84 -3.47 -17.50
CA LYS A 49 -6.13 -2.07 -17.83
C LYS A 49 -5.33 -1.14 -16.96
N GLU A 50 -4.93 0.00 -17.52
CA GLU A 50 -4.34 1.08 -16.73
C GLU A 50 -5.36 1.55 -15.69
N TYR A 51 -4.96 1.48 -14.41
CA TYR A 51 -5.74 1.97 -13.29
C TYR A 51 -5.43 3.46 -13.03
N GLY A 52 -4.16 3.84 -13.18
CA GLY A 52 -3.70 5.22 -13.11
C GLY A 52 -2.23 5.32 -12.72
N THR A 53 -1.67 6.52 -12.88
CA THR A 53 -0.31 6.86 -12.43
C THR A 53 -0.35 7.61 -11.11
N PHE A 54 0.42 7.13 -10.14
CA PHE A 54 0.49 7.69 -8.79
C PHE A 54 1.93 8.02 -8.43
N PRO A 55 2.19 9.14 -7.73
CA PRO A 55 3.54 9.65 -7.52
C PRO A 55 4.34 8.88 -6.46
N HIS A 56 3.69 8.31 -5.43
CA HIS A 56 4.37 7.71 -4.27
C HIS A 56 3.74 6.38 -3.88
N VAL A 57 3.84 5.38 -4.76
CA VAL A 57 3.26 4.07 -4.54
C VAL A 57 4.15 3.22 -3.64
N ILE A 58 3.52 2.56 -2.67
CA ILE A 58 4.10 1.46 -1.89
C ILE A 58 3.12 0.28 -1.85
N ILE A 59 3.65 -0.90 -1.54
CA ILE A 59 2.86 -2.09 -1.25
C ILE A 59 3.00 -2.41 0.24
N ILE A 60 1.89 -2.43 0.96
CA ILE A 60 1.84 -2.89 2.34
C ILE A 60 1.44 -4.36 2.33
N ASN A 61 2.26 -5.21 2.95
CA ASN A 61 1.90 -6.58 3.27
C ASN A 61 1.01 -6.59 4.51
N ASP A 62 -0.22 -7.06 4.35
CA ASP A 62 -1.24 -7.14 5.37
C ASP A 62 -1.71 -8.60 5.53
N PRO A 63 -0.88 -9.45 6.17
CA PRO A 63 -1.18 -10.88 6.29
C PRO A 63 -2.45 -11.16 7.10
N GLU A 64 -2.78 -10.27 8.03
CA GLU A 64 -3.94 -10.38 8.92
C GLU A 64 -5.19 -9.65 8.38
N MET A 65 -5.13 -9.07 7.18
CA MET A 65 -6.22 -8.31 6.54
C MET A 65 -6.76 -7.16 7.42
N LYS A 66 -5.91 -6.54 8.24
CA LYS A 66 -6.26 -5.44 9.16
C LYS A 66 -6.81 -4.22 8.44
N PHE A 67 -6.32 -3.96 7.22
CA PHE A 67 -6.67 -2.77 6.44
C PHE A 67 -7.78 -3.03 5.43
N LYS A 68 -8.32 -4.26 5.37
CA LYS A 68 -9.33 -4.63 4.40
C LYS A 68 -10.55 -3.69 4.46
N GLY A 69 -10.84 -3.05 3.34
CA GLY A 69 -11.97 -2.12 3.21
C GLY A 69 -11.70 -0.70 3.70
N GLN A 70 -10.50 -0.42 4.23
CA GLN A 70 -10.09 0.95 4.55
C GLN A 70 -9.74 1.72 3.27
N ARG A 71 -10.02 3.02 3.29
CA ARG A 71 -9.66 3.96 2.20
C ARG A 71 -8.36 4.71 2.48
N THR A 72 -7.97 4.75 3.75
CA THR A 72 -6.77 5.43 4.23
C THR A 72 -6.10 4.51 5.22
N ILE A 73 -4.78 4.40 5.14
CA ILE A 73 -3.95 3.68 6.10
C ILE A 73 -2.97 4.68 6.68
N CYS A 74 -2.85 4.69 7.99
CA CYS A 74 -1.90 5.52 8.71
C CYS A 74 -1.00 4.64 9.57
N PHE A 75 0.29 4.95 9.57
CA PHE A 75 1.28 4.16 10.25
C PHE A 75 2.50 5.01 10.63
N ASP A 76 3.27 4.51 11.58
CA ASP A 76 4.55 5.11 12.00
C ASP A 76 5.68 4.11 11.83
N GLU A 77 5.49 2.92 12.37
CA GLU A 77 6.51 1.90 12.44
C GLU A 77 6.27 0.86 11.34
N PHE A 78 7.29 0.66 10.52
CA PHE A 78 7.25 -0.30 9.43
C PHE A 78 8.63 -0.90 9.21
N SER A 79 8.66 -2.09 8.64
CA SER A 79 9.88 -2.73 8.15
C SER A 79 9.83 -2.84 6.63
N LYS A 80 10.95 -2.56 5.97
CA LYS A 80 11.10 -2.83 4.54
C LYS A 80 11.19 -4.34 4.34
N GLN A 81 10.36 -4.86 3.47
CA GLN A 81 10.32 -6.27 3.13
C GLN A 81 11.21 -6.53 1.91
N PRO A 82 11.93 -7.66 1.87
CA PRO A 82 12.63 -8.07 0.66
C PRO A 82 11.64 -8.31 -0.48
N LEU A 83 12.11 -8.16 -1.72
CA LEU A 83 11.32 -8.52 -2.88
C LEU A 83 11.17 -10.05 -2.93
N PRO A 84 9.96 -10.59 -3.11
CA PRO A 84 9.79 -12.03 -3.31
C PRO A 84 10.44 -12.48 -4.63
N PRO A 85 10.91 -13.74 -4.70
CA PRO A 85 11.65 -14.26 -5.84
C PRO A 85 10.81 -14.34 -7.13
N ASP A 86 9.49 -14.41 -7.01
CA ASP A 86 8.50 -14.51 -8.08
C ASP A 86 7.74 -13.19 -8.33
N ILE A 87 8.36 -12.05 -7.99
CA ILE A 87 7.73 -10.74 -8.15
C ILE A 87 7.43 -10.40 -9.62
N ASP A 88 6.27 -9.79 -9.86
CA ASP A 88 5.96 -9.16 -11.15
C ASP A 88 7.00 -8.05 -11.43
N LEU A 89 7.66 -8.11 -12.60
CA LEU A 89 8.68 -7.13 -12.99
C LEU A 89 8.15 -5.69 -13.01
N ARG A 90 6.84 -5.49 -13.17
CA ARG A 90 6.18 -4.18 -13.08
C ARG A 90 6.11 -3.65 -11.65
N GLU A 91 6.17 -4.55 -10.66
CA GLU A 91 6.10 -4.23 -9.24
C GLU A 91 7.48 -4.20 -8.55
N LYS A 92 8.56 -4.54 -9.27
CA LYS A 92 9.92 -4.69 -8.70
C LYS A 92 10.44 -3.39 -8.05
N ASP A 93 10.06 -2.25 -8.61
CA ASP A 93 10.53 -0.93 -8.18
C ASP A 93 9.59 -0.31 -7.13
N ILE A 94 8.57 -1.05 -6.70
CA ILE A 94 7.62 -0.60 -5.67
C ILE A 94 8.11 -1.04 -4.30
N PRO A 95 8.40 -0.10 -3.38
CA PRO A 95 8.79 -0.44 -2.02
C PRO A 95 7.72 -1.28 -1.32
N ARG A 96 8.15 -2.38 -0.70
CA ARG A 96 7.29 -3.28 0.07
C ARG A 96 7.51 -3.08 1.56
N LEU A 97 6.44 -2.83 2.30
CA LEU A 97 6.48 -2.57 3.73
C LEU A 97 5.62 -3.58 4.48
N LEU A 98 6.01 -3.91 5.70
CA LEU A 98 5.14 -4.52 6.70
C LEU A 98 4.98 -3.53 7.84
N ILE A 99 3.75 -3.07 8.08
CA ILE A 99 3.43 -2.18 9.20
C ILE A 99 3.52 -2.98 10.48
N THR A 100 4.32 -2.51 11.43
CA THR A 100 4.55 -3.17 12.71
C THR A 100 3.76 -2.54 13.84
N LYS A 101 3.35 -1.27 13.70
CA LYS A 101 2.56 -0.55 14.69
C LYS A 101 1.82 0.65 14.09
#